data_AF-A0A829CZI2-F1
#
_entry.id   AF-A0A829CZI2-F1
#
_cell.length_a   1.000
_cell.length_b   1.000
_cell.length_c   1.000
_cell.angle_alpha   90.00
_cell.angle_beta   90.00
_cell.angle_gamma   90.00
#
_symmetry.space_group_name_H-M   'P 1'
#
loop_
_entity.id
_entity.type
_entity.pdbx_description
1 polymer ?
#
loop_
_entity_poly.entity_id
_entity_poly.type
_entity_poly.pdbx_seq_one_letter_code
_entity_poly.pdbx_strand_id
1 'polypeptide(L)'
;MNQKLFQSIEGKKKELDRLRPLSKSILEKLREQFFLEWTYNSNAIEGNTLSLHETDLVLRQGITIGNKSLREHFEVLNHKEGIDFIENTIKKKKIFPSI
;
A
#
# COMPACT_ATOMS: atom_id res chain seq x y z
N MET A 1 27.43 2.37 -2.66
CA MET A 1 26.21 1.70 -3.13
C MET A 1 26.61 0.54 -4.06
N ASN A 2 25.98 -0.64 -3.98
CA ASN A 2 26.40 -1.80 -4.77
C ASN A 2 26.00 -1.65 -6.24
N GLN A 3 26.98 -1.43 -7.13
CA GLN A 3 26.73 -1.16 -8.56
C GLN A 3 26.02 -2.32 -9.27
N LYS A 4 26.31 -3.57 -8.90
CA LYS A 4 25.65 -4.75 -9.46
C LYS A 4 24.17 -4.81 -9.08
N LEU A 5 23.85 -4.45 -7.83
CA LEU A 5 22.45 -4.37 -7.37
C LEU A 5 21.68 -3.31 -8.15
N PHE A 6 22.26 -2.14 -8.35
CA PHE A 6 21.63 -1.06 -9.11
C PHE A 6 21.31 -1.48 -10.55
N GLN A 7 22.30 -2.06 -11.24
CA GLN A 7 22.11 -2.58 -12.61
C GLN A 7 21.03 -3.67 -12.68
N SER A 8 20.94 -4.54 -11.66
CA SER A 8 19.90 -5.57 -11.57
C SER A 8 18.50 -4.96 -11.43
N ILE A 9 18.34 -3.94 -10.56
CA ILE A 9 17.07 -3.23 -10.37
C ILE A 9 16.65 -2.51 -11.65
N GLU A 10 17.57 -1.80 -12.30
CA GLU A 10 17.29 -1.13 -13.57
C GLU A 10 16.89 -2.11 -14.68
N GLY A 11 17.59 -3.25 -14.78
CA GLY A 11 17.25 -4.30 -15.75
C GLY A 11 15.84 -4.85 -15.53
N LYS A 12 15.48 -5.17 -14.28
CA LYS A 12 14.13 -5.65 -13.92
C LYS A 12 13.05 -4.62 -14.19
N LYS A 13 13.33 -3.33 -13.93
CA LYS A 13 12.41 -2.24 -14.24
C LYS A 13 12.16 -2.13 -15.74
N LYS A 14 13.21 -2.15 -16.57
CA LYS A 14 13.09 -2.09 -18.03
C LYS A 14 12.25 -3.26 -18.58
N GLU A 15 12.46 -4.45 -18.04
CA GLU A 15 11.67 -5.63 -18.42
C GLU A 15 10.19 -5.46 -18.05
N LEU A 16 9.91 -4.99 -16.83
CA LEU A 16 8.54 -4.70 -16.39
C LEU A 16 7.86 -3.63 -17.26
N ASP A 17 8.58 -2.57 -17.61
CA ASP A 17 8.06 -1.48 -18.44
C ASP A 17 7.72 -1.97 -19.86
N ARG A 18 8.49 -2.92 -20.40
CA ARG A 18 8.22 -3.55 -21.70
C ARG A 18 6.93 -4.37 -21.73
N LEU A 19 6.49 -4.90 -20.59
CA LEU A 19 5.27 -5.71 -20.47
C LEU A 19 3.99 -4.86 -20.38
N ARG A 20 4.09 -3.52 -20.44
CA ARG A 20 2.95 -2.61 -20.37
C ARG A 20 2.33 -2.37 -21.77
N PRO A 21 1.01 -2.10 -21.86
CA PRO A 21 0.05 -2.00 -20.76
C PRO A 21 -0.39 -3.37 -20.24
N LEU A 22 -0.50 -3.50 -18.92
CA LEU A 22 -1.19 -4.62 -18.30
C LEU A 22 -2.70 -4.42 -18.42
N SER A 23 -3.46 -5.52 -18.43
CA SER A 23 -4.93 -5.43 -18.47
C SER A 23 -5.46 -4.72 -17.21
N LYS A 24 -6.57 -4.00 -17.37
CA LYS A 24 -7.20 -3.26 -16.26
C LYS A 24 -7.49 -4.17 -15.06
N SER A 25 -8.01 -5.37 -15.30
CA SER A 25 -8.31 -6.35 -14.24
C SER A 25 -7.07 -6.84 -13.50
N ILE A 26 -5.94 -6.99 -14.18
CA ILE A 26 -4.66 -7.36 -13.54
C ILE A 26 -4.17 -6.19 -12.69
N LEU A 27 -4.22 -4.97 -13.22
CA LEU A 27 -3.83 -3.77 -12.47
C LEU A 27 -4.67 -3.57 -11.21
N GLU A 28 -5.98 -3.79 -11.29
CA GLU A 28 -6.88 -3.69 -10.13
C GLU A 28 -6.52 -4.72 -9.05
N LYS A 29 -6.30 -5.99 -9.42
CA LYS A 29 -5.88 -7.04 -8.48
C LYS A 29 -4.52 -6.76 -7.85
N LEU A 30 -3.53 -6.38 -8.65
CA LEU A 30 -2.18 -6.04 -8.16
C LEU A 30 -2.25 -4.86 -7.19
N ARG A 31 -3.06 -3.85 -7.51
CA ARG A 31 -3.29 -2.70 -6.65
C ARG A 31 -3.91 -3.14 -5.34
N GLU A 32 -5.02 -3.86 -5.35
CA GLU A 32 -5.68 -4.31 -4.12
C GLU A 32 -4.75 -5.10 -3.19
N GLN A 33 -3.95 -6.01 -3.76
CA GLN A 33 -2.96 -6.77 -2.99
C GLN A 33 -1.86 -5.85 -2.44
N PHE A 34 -1.31 -4.96 -3.27
CA PHE A 34 -0.26 -4.04 -2.85
C PHE A 34 -0.71 -3.11 -1.73
N PHE A 35 -1.94 -2.58 -1.79
CA PHE A 35 -2.49 -1.71 -0.75
C PHE A 35 -2.64 -2.42 0.60
N LEU A 36 -3.12 -3.67 0.58
CA LEU A 36 -3.24 -4.49 1.78
C LEU A 36 -1.85 -4.75 2.39
N GLU A 37 -0.91 -5.24 1.57
CA GLU A 37 0.44 -5.55 2.04
C GLU A 37 1.18 -4.31 2.51
N TRP A 38 1.04 -3.18 1.82
CA TRP A 38 1.68 -1.92 2.22
C TRP A 38 1.15 -1.43 3.57
N THR A 39 -0.17 -1.43 3.74
CA THR A 39 -0.79 -1.01 5.02
C THR A 39 -0.38 -1.91 6.17
N TYR A 40 -0.42 -3.22 5.97
CA TYR A 40 0.05 -4.18 6.99
C TYR A 40 1.52 -3.97 7.34
N ASN A 41 2.42 -3.96 6.34
CA ASN A 41 3.86 -3.90 6.61
C ASN A 41 4.28 -2.56 7.21
N SER A 42 3.70 -1.44 6.79
CA SER A 42 4.03 -0.11 7.35
C SER A 42 3.64 -0.04 8.82
N ASN A 43 2.39 -0.40 9.14
CA ASN A 43 1.91 -0.34 10.52
C ASN A 43 2.64 -1.36 11.41
N ALA A 44 2.98 -2.54 10.88
CA ALA A 44 3.76 -3.54 11.62
C ALA A 44 5.17 -3.03 11.99
N ILE A 45 5.83 -2.25 11.12
CA ILE A 45 7.12 -1.61 11.43
C ILE A 45 6.97 -0.62 12.60
N GLU A 46 5.81 0.03 12.71
CA GLU A 46 5.48 0.99 13.78
C GLU A 46 4.96 0.31 15.07
N GLY A 47 4.83 -1.02 15.06
CA GLY A 47 4.45 -1.82 16.24
C GLY A 47 2.99 -2.26 16.29
N ASN A 48 2.22 -2.05 15.22
CA ASN A 48 0.87 -2.61 15.10
C ASN A 48 0.94 -4.14 15.03
N THR A 49 0.05 -4.82 15.76
CA THR A 49 0.12 -6.27 15.97
C THR A 49 -0.92 -7.06 15.18
N LEU A 50 -1.74 -6.40 14.35
CA LEU A 50 -2.67 -7.08 13.46
C LEU A 50 -1.88 -7.89 12.43
N SER A 51 -2.22 -9.15 12.25
CA SER A 51 -1.72 -9.98 11.15
C SER A 51 -2.23 -9.47 9.80
N LEU A 52 -1.65 -9.97 8.71
CA LEU A 52 -2.08 -9.63 7.35
C LEU A 52 -3.58 -9.95 7.13
N HIS A 53 -4.04 -11.10 7.64
CA HIS A 53 -5.44 -11.49 7.52
C HIS A 53 -6.36 -10.60 8.36
N GLU A 54 -5.99 -10.31 9.61
CA GLU A 54 -6.74 -9.39 10.46
C GLU A 54 -6.81 -7.98 9.84
N THR A 55 -5.70 -7.50 9.27
CA THR A 55 -5.65 -6.22 8.54
C THR A 55 -6.62 -6.22 7.35
N ASP A 56 -6.73 -7.33 6.62
CA ASP A 56 -7.68 -7.47 5.50
C ASP A 56 -9.14 -7.42 5.97
N LEU A 57 -9.47 -8.12 7.05
CA LEU A 57 -10.80 -8.08 7.68
C LEU A 57 -11.18 -6.65 8.11
N VAL A 58 -10.25 -5.92 8.73
CA VAL A 58 -10.45 -4.51 9.12
C VAL A 58 -10.65 -3.64 7.89
N LEU A 59 -9.75 -3.70 6.91
CA LEU A 59 -9.74 -2.81 5.74
C LEU A 59 -10.92 -3.01 4.79
N ARG A 60 -11.29 -4.27 4.54
CA ARG A 60 -12.28 -4.61 3.50
C ARG A 60 -13.67 -4.86 4.06
N GLN A 61 -13.75 -5.39 5.28
CA GLN A 61 -15.03 -5.82 5.88
C GLN A 61 -15.45 -4.93 7.05
N GLY A 62 -14.57 -4.04 7.55
CA GLY A 62 -14.87 -3.16 8.68
C GLY A 62 -15.04 -3.91 9.99
N ILE A 63 -14.49 -5.12 10.09
CA ILE A 63 -14.61 -5.98 11.27
C ILE A 63 -13.57 -5.58 12.31
N THR A 64 -13.99 -5.44 13.56
CA THR A 64 -13.08 -5.28 14.69
C THR A 64 -12.56 -6.62 15.19
N ILE A 65 -11.27 -6.69 15.48
CA ILE A 65 -10.55 -7.85 15.99
C ILE A 65 -10.48 -7.79 17.51
N GLY A 66 -10.96 -8.85 18.16
CA GLY A 66 -10.90 -8.98 19.61
C GLY A 66 -9.46 -8.99 20.12
N ASN A 67 -9.26 -8.48 21.34
CA ASN A 67 -7.94 -8.36 21.99
C ASN A 67 -6.92 -7.47 21.26
N LYS A 68 -7.37 -6.65 20.30
CA LYS A 68 -6.57 -5.63 19.64
C LYS A 68 -7.11 -4.25 20.00
N SER A 69 -6.23 -3.26 20.09
CA SER A 69 -6.65 -1.92 20.46
C SER A 69 -7.41 -1.24 19.33
N LEU A 70 -8.39 -0.39 19.64
CA LEU A 70 -9.05 0.42 18.60
C LEU A 70 -8.05 1.32 17.85
N ARG A 71 -6.98 1.75 18.53
CA ARG A 71 -5.88 2.49 17.91
C ARG A 71 -5.28 1.73 16.73
N GLU A 72 -4.95 0.45 16.90
CA GLU A 72 -4.37 -0.36 15.81
C GLU A 72 -5.31 -0.47 14.61
N HIS A 73 -6.62 -0.55 14.83
CA HIS A 73 -7.62 -0.56 13.76
C HIS A 73 -7.67 0.79 13.04
N PHE A 74 -7.67 1.89 13.79
CA PHE A 74 -7.67 3.22 13.21
C PHE A 74 -6.38 3.51 12.46
N GLU A 75 -5.22 3.05 12.91
CA GLU A 75 -3.96 3.16 12.17
C GLU A 75 -4.06 2.48 10.79
N VAL A 76 -4.69 1.30 10.73
CA VAL A 76 -4.93 0.58 9.46
C VAL A 76 -5.86 1.37 8.54
N LEU A 77 -6.98 1.87 9.05
CA LEU A 77 -7.92 2.66 8.26
C LEU A 77 -7.32 3.99 7.78
N ASN A 78 -6.66 4.73 8.68
CA ASN A 78 -6.05 6.01 8.40
C ASN A 78 -4.91 5.90 7.39
N HIS A 79 -4.10 4.84 7.46
CA HIS A 79 -3.04 4.61 6.47
C HIS A 79 -3.63 4.44 5.07
N LYS A 80 -4.69 3.64 4.92
CA LYS A 80 -5.41 3.47 3.64
C LYS A 80 -5.99 4.80 3.14
N GLU A 81 -6.61 5.59 4.02
CA GLU A 81 -7.12 6.92 3.67
C GLU A 81 -6.02 7.88 3.22
N GLY A 82 -4.85 7.83 3.88
CA GLY A 82 -3.68 8.63 3.50
C GLY A 82 -3.17 8.29 2.10
N ILE A 83 -3.11 7.00 1.75
CA ILE A 83 -2.73 6.59 0.39
C ILE A 83 -3.75 7.08 -0.63
N ASP A 84 -5.05 6.87 -0.36
CA ASP A 84 -6.13 7.31 -1.25
C ASP A 84 -6.10 8.84 -1.44
N PHE A 85 -5.80 9.60 -0.40
CA PHE A 85 -5.61 11.05 -0.47
C PHE A 85 -4.45 11.45 -1.40
N ILE A 86 -3.28 10.82 -1.23
CA ILE A 86 -2.09 11.10 -2.06
C ILE A 86 -2.40 10.82 -3.53
N GLU A 87 -2.97 9.67 -3.84
CA GLU A 87 -3.28 9.32 -5.21
C GLU A 87 -4.31 10.26 -5.84
N ASN A 88 -5.36 10.61 -5.10
CA ASN A 88 -6.36 11.55 -5.58
C ASN A 88 -5.77 12.94 -5.81
N THR A 89 -4.80 13.35 -5.00
CA THR A 89 -4.07 14.62 -5.16
C THR A 89 -3.24 14.61 -6.43
N ILE A 90 -2.47 13.54 -6.67
CA ILE A 90 -1.65 13.36 -7.88
C ILE A 90 -2.54 13.33 -9.14
N LYS A 91 -3.63 12.56 -9.13
CA LYS A 91 -4.57 12.47 -10.27
C LYS A 91 -5.18 13.83 -10.61
N LYS A 92 -5.50 14.65 -9.60
CA LYS A 92 -6.08 15.99 -9.77
C LYS A 92 -5.03 17.07 -10.08
N LYS A 93 -3.72 16.73 -10.14
CA LYS A 93 -2.60 17.69 -10.25
C LYS A 93 -2.68 18.83 -9.23
N LYS A 94 -3.27 18.57 -8.06
CA LYS A 94 -3.35 19.59 -7.00
C LYS A 94 -1.98 19.73 -6.35
N ILE A 95 -1.55 20.97 -6.16
CA ILE A 95 -0.35 21.28 -5.37
C ILE A 95 -0.63 20.82 -3.94
N PHE A 96 0.30 20.09 -3.33
CA PHE A 96 0.21 19.75 -1.91
C PHE A 96 0.06 21.04 -1.11
N PRO A 97 -0.93 21.14 -0.19
CA PRO A 97 -1.00 22.30 0.69
C PRO A 97 0.34 22.41 1.41
N SER A 98 0.97 23.59 1.34
CA SER A 98 2.16 23.88 2.11
C SER A 98 1.84 23.65 3.60
N ILE A 99 2.63 22.78 4.23
CA ILE A 99 2.57 22.51 5.69
C ILE A 99 3.27 23.65 6.41
#